data_AF-A0A3R6MR71-F1
#
_entry.id   AF-A0A3R6MR71-F1
#
_cell.length_a   1.000
_cell.length_b   1.000
_cell.length_c   1.000
_cell.angle_alpha   90.00
_cell.angle_beta   90.00
_cell.angle_gamma   90.00
#
_symmetry.space_group_name_H-M   'P 1'
#
loop_
_entity.id
_entity.type
_entity.pdbx_description
1 polymer ?
#
loop_
_entity_poly.entity_id
_entity_poly.type
_entity_poly.pdbx_seq_one_letter_code
_entity_poly.pdbx_strand_id
1 'polypeptide(L)'
;MLINRKCIDCEEPTKFVVGFYDGPKWNHGCLFDCKNSSCSLNQIFRLAESENIQKSMKIQGINGKHGMYAEKIAALRRNSKITMMKMSQIARCSPAEYSAYEHERKPFDPEVYKKCKAYLSNILERGDGG
;
A
#
# COMPACT_ATOMS: atom_id res chain seq x y z
N MET A 1 4.81 -5.39 -18.40
CA MET A 1 4.29 -4.22 -17.64
C MET A 1 3.54 -3.32 -18.60
N LEU A 2 2.22 -3.20 -18.46
CA LEU A 2 1.35 -2.29 -19.22
C LEU A 2 1.18 -0.96 -18.46
N ILE A 3 2.28 -0.43 -17.96
CA ILE A 3 2.25 0.82 -17.20
C ILE A 3 2.04 1.93 -18.24
N ASN A 4 0.85 2.57 -18.23
CA ASN A 4 0.41 3.71 -19.04
C ASN A 4 -0.46 3.44 -20.28
N ARG A 5 -1.06 2.26 -20.46
CA ARG A 5 -2.05 2.06 -21.56
C ARG A 5 -3.43 2.50 -21.09
N LYS A 6 -4.00 3.52 -21.75
CA LYS A 6 -5.32 4.09 -21.42
C LYS A 6 -6.38 3.55 -22.37
N CYS A 7 -7.62 3.46 -21.89
CA CYS A 7 -8.76 3.19 -22.76
C CYS A 7 -9.06 4.40 -23.64
N ILE A 8 -8.78 4.29 -24.93
CA ILE A 8 -9.04 5.35 -25.92
C ILE A 8 -10.37 5.10 -26.63
N ASP A 9 -10.70 3.83 -26.87
CA ASP A 9 -11.78 3.39 -27.76
C ASP A 9 -13.17 3.38 -27.13
N CYS A 10 -13.28 3.30 -25.80
CA CYS A 10 -14.59 3.33 -25.16
C CYS A 10 -15.13 4.76 -25.06
N GLU A 11 -16.42 4.88 -25.32
CA GLU A 11 -17.18 6.12 -25.25
C GLU A 11 -18.06 6.18 -23.98
N GLU A 12 -18.67 7.35 -23.77
CA GLU A 12 -19.74 7.54 -22.79
C GLU A 12 -20.88 6.51 -23.02
N PRO A 13 -21.55 6.04 -21.97
CA PRO A 13 -21.45 6.46 -20.57
C PRO A 13 -20.40 5.66 -19.77
N THR A 14 -19.61 4.82 -20.43
CA THR A 14 -18.66 3.94 -19.72
C THR A 14 -17.32 4.61 -19.44
N LYS A 15 -17.00 5.67 -20.19
CA LYS A 15 -15.82 6.51 -19.99
C LYS A 15 -16.06 7.48 -18.83
N PHE A 16 -15.04 7.74 -18.01
CA PHE A 16 -15.14 8.69 -16.91
C PHE A 16 -13.79 9.30 -16.58
N VAL A 17 -13.79 10.51 -16.01
CA VAL A 17 -12.57 11.22 -15.61
C VAL A 17 -12.04 10.68 -14.28
N VAL A 18 -10.74 10.36 -14.22
CA VAL A 18 -10.05 9.86 -13.01
C VAL A 18 -9.02 10.83 -12.45
N GLY A 19 -8.70 11.90 -13.17
CA GLY A 19 -7.78 12.92 -12.70
C GLY A 19 -7.60 14.04 -13.70
N PHE A 20 -6.99 15.11 -13.22
CA PHE A 20 -6.60 16.26 -14.02
C PHE A 20 -5.09 16.45 -13.90
N TYR A 21 -4.48 17.01 -14.92
CA TYR A 21 -3.08 17.40 -14.90
C TYR A 21 -2.93 18.81 -15.45
N ASP A 22 -2.07 19.58 -14.79
CA ASP A 22 -1.69 20.92 -15.22
C ASP A 22 -0.18 20.96 -15.46
N GLY A 23 0.19 21.22 -16.71
CA GLY A 23 1.56 21.30 -17.17
C GLY A 23 1.94 22.70 -17.66
N PRO A 24 3.25 22.98 -17.75
CA PRO A 24 3.73 24.26 -18.26
C PRO A 24 3.29 24.51 -19.71
N LYS A 25 3.21 25.79 -20.10
CA LYS A 25 2.79 26.26 -21.44
C LYS A 25 1.36 25.83 -21.86
N TRP A 26 0.39 25.97 -20.96
CA TRP A 26 -1.02 25.62 -21.24
C TRP A 26 -1.25 24.12 -21.57
N ASN A 27 -0.33 23.25 -21.18
CA ASN A 27 -0.49 21.81 -21.35
C ASN A 27 -1.28 21.23 -20.17
N HIS A 28 -2.59 21.42 -20.17
CA HIS A 28 -3.49 20.89 -19.15
C HIS A 28 -4.54 19.96 -19.76
N GLY A 29 -5.03 19.02 -18.98
CA GLY A 29 -6.06 18.10 -19.43
C GLY A 29 -6.56 17.14 -18.37
N CYS A 30 -7.38 16.18 -18.80
CA CYS A 30 -7.93 15.16 -17.94
C CYS A 30 -7.44 13.76 -18.34
N LEU A 31 -7.41 12.88 -17.34
CA LEU A 31 -7.17 11.45 -17.47
C LEU A 31 -8.51 10.74 -17.47
N PHE A 32 -8.71 9.86 -18.44
CA PHE A 32 -9.92 9.04 -18.54
C PHE A 32 -9.62 7.57 -18.24
N ASP A 33 -10.60 6.91 -17.65
CA ASP A 33 -10.68 5.47 -17.52
C ASP A 33 -12.07 4.98 -17.97
N CYS A 34 -12.30 3.66 -17.98
CA CYS A 34 -13.50 3.06 -18.50
C CYS A 34 -14.05 1.92 -17.62
N LYS A 35 -15.36 1.91 -17.39
CA LYS A 35 -16.08 0.86 -16.65
C LYS A 35 -16.60 -0.28 -17.54
N ASN A 36 -16.41 -0.22 -18.85
CA ASN A 36 -16.90 -1.23 -19.78
C ASN A 36 -16.26 -2.59 -19.47
N SER A 37 -17.06 -3.57 -19.03
CA SER A 37 -16.58 -4.91 -18.68
C SER A 37 -16.04 -5.70 -19.88
N SER A 38 -16.40 -5.35 -21.12
CA SER A 38 -15.85 -5.95 -22.33
C SER A 38 -14.57 -5.27 -22.83
N CYS A 39 -14.18 -4.13 -22.27
CA CYS A 39 -12.93 -3.46 -22.63
C CYS A 39 -11.73 -4.29 -22.14
N SER A 40 -10.86 -4.71 -23.07
CA SER A 40 -9.70 -5.54 -22.73
C SER A 40 -8.74 -4.85 -21.75
N LEU A 41 -8.60 -3.52 -21.81
CA LEU A 41 -7.76 -2.79 -20.86
C LEU A 41 -8.36 -2.81 -19.45
N ASN A 42 -9.67 -2.55 -19.31
CA ASN A 42 -10.36 -2.64 -18.01
C ASN A 42 -10.28 -4.07 -17.45
N GLN A 43 -10.45 -5.10 -18.29
CA GLN A 43 -10.29 -6.50 -17.88
C GLN A 43 -8.89 -6.78 -17.34
N ILE A 44 -7.84 -6.33 -18.04
CA ILE A 44 -6.44 -6.48 -17.60
C ILE A 44 -6.21 -5.78 -16.25
N PHE A 45 -6.70 -4.54 -16.07
CA PHE A 45 -6.55 -3.83 -14.81
C PHE A 45 -7.27 -4.53 -13.65
N ARG A 46 -8.51 -4.99 -13.87
CA ARG A 46 -9.26 -5.75 -12.86
C ARG A 46 -8.59 -7.07 -12.50
N LEU A 47 -8.02 -7.77 -13.49
CA LEU A 47 -7.24 -8.98 -13.24
C LEU A 47 -6.01 -8.68 -12.39
N ALA A 48 -5.25 -7.62 -12.71
CA ALA A 48 -4.10 -7.20 -11.93
C ALA A 48 -4.48 -6.78 -10.50
N GLU A 49 -5.61 -6.08 -10.32
CA GLU A 49 -6.15 -5.74 -9.01
C GLU A 49 -6.53 -6.99 -8.22
N SER A 50 -7.24 -7.93 -8.85
CA SER A 50 -7.60 -9.21 -8.23
C SER A 50 -6.37 -10.01 -7.81
N GLU A 51 -5.33 -10.07 -8.65
CA GLU A 51 -4.06 -10.70 -8.31
C GLU A 51 -3.39 -10.03 -7.10
N ASN A 52 -3.43 -8.70 -7.01
CA ASN A 52 -2.87 -7.96 -5.88
C ASN A 52 -3.64 -8.24 -4.58
N ILE A 53 -4.97 -8.30 -4.63
CA ILE A 53 -5.83 -8.71 -3.50
C ILE A 53 -5.50 -10.15 -3.09
N GLN A 54 -5.32 -11.08 -4.03
CA GLN A 54 -4.93 -12.45 -3.71
C GLN A 54 -3.55 -12.54 -3.06
N LYS A 55 -2.58 -11.75 -3.53
CA LYS A 55 -1.24 -11.68 -2.93
C LYS A 55 -1.30 -11.12 -1.50
N SER A 56 -2.06 -10.04 -1.26
CA SER A 56 -2.20 -9.46 0.07
C SER A 56 -2.89 -10.42 1.04
N MET A 57 -3.97 -11.10 0.61
CA MET A 57 -4.64 -12.13 1.43
C MET A 57 -3.71 -13.28 1.82
N LYS A 58 -2.85 -13.75 0.90
CA LYS A 58 -1.83 -14.77 1.20
C LYS A 58 -0.84 -14.29 2.25
N ILE A 59 -0.38 -13.04 2.14
CA ILE A 59 0.57 -12.43 3.09
C ILE A 59 -0.08 -12.27 4.47
N GLN A 60 -1.31 -11.78 4.55
CA GLN A 60 -2.10 -11.70 5.78
C GLN A 60 -2.26 -13.08 6.43
N GLY A 61 -2.55 -14.11 5.63
CA GLY A 61 -2.63 -15.49 6.12
C GLY A 61 -1.31 -16.01 6.69
N ILE A 62 -0.17 -15.73 6.04
CA ILE A 62 1.16 -16.10 6.54
C ILE A 62 1.48 -15.36 7.83
N ASN A 63 1.21 -14.05 7.89
CA ASN A 63 1.44 -13.23 9.08
C ASN A 63 0.57 -13.71 10.26
N GLY A 64 -0.71 -13.95 10.00
CA GLY A 64 -1.69 -14.42 10.99
C GLY A 64 -1.34 -15.77 11.60
N LYS A 65 -0.81 -16.72 10.81
CA LYS A 65 -0.29 -18.01 11.32
C LYS A 65 0.82 -17.85 12.36
N HIS A 66 1.54 -16.74 12.32
CA HIS A 66 2.61 -16.41 13.27
C HIS A 66 2.17 -15.38 14.33
N GLY A 67 0.88 -15.03 14.40
CA GLY A 67 0.37 -14.00 15.32
C GLY A 67 0.91 -12.60 15.04
N MET A 68 1.34 -12.35 13.80
CA MET A 68 1.86 -11.06 13.35
C MET A 68 0.77 -10.25 12.66
N TYR A 69 0.55 -9.02 13.08
CA TYR A 69 -0.49 -8.14 12.53
C TYR A 69 0.12 -6.79 12.14
N ALA A 70 0.32 -6.58 10.84
CA ALA A 70 0.98 -5.38 10.32
C ALA A 70 0.20 -4.11 10.65
N GLU A 71 -1.13 -4.15 10.53
CA GLU A 71 -2.03 -3.03 10.85
C GLU A 71 -1.90 -2.58 12.31
N LYS A 72 -1.73 -3.53 13.25
CA LYS A 72 -1.53 -3.22 14.66
C LYS A 72 -0.24 -2.45 14.87
N ILE A 73 0.86 -2.88 14.25
CA ILE A 73 2.14 -2.16 14.29
C ILE A 73 2.01 -0.78 13.66
N ALA A 74 1.33 -0.66 12.50
CA ALA A 74 1.09 0.60 11.82
C ALA A 74 0.29 1.60 12.68
N ALA A 75 -0.76 1.13 13.34
CA ALA A 75 -1.59 1.93 14.24
C ALA A 75 -0.78 2.40 15.46
N LEU A 76 -0.07 1.49 16.13
CA LEU A 76 0.79 1.82 17.27
C LEU A 76 1.87 2.84 16.89
N ARG A 77 2.53 2.65 15.75
CA ARG A 77 3.53 3.57 15.22
C ARG A 77 2.96 4.97 15.00
N ARG A 78 1.80 5.06 14.32
CA ARG A 78 1.12 6.34 14.04
C ARG A 78 0.68 7.04 15.31
N ASN A 79 0.09 6.31 16.26
CA ASN A 79 -0.35 6.85 17.54
C ASN A 79 0.84 7.37 18.39
N SER A 80 1.98 6.71 18.27
CA SER A 80 3.23 7.12 18.92
C SER A 80 4.01 8.18 18.11
N LYS A 81 3.44 8.69 17.01
CA LYS A 81 4.05 9.67 16.09
C LYS A 81 5.45 9.28 15.58
N ILE A 82 5.73 7.97 15.46
CA ILE A 82 7.02 7.48 14.98
C ILE A 82 7.01 7.41 13.45
N THR A 83 8.04 7.94 12.82
CA THR A 83 8.20 7.84 11.35
C THR A 83 8.56 6.42 10.93
N MET A 84 8.21 6.03 9.71
CA MET A 84 8.63 4.73 9.15
C MET A 84 10.15 4.60 9.10
N MET A 85 10.87 5.71 8.88
CA MET A 85 12.34 5.76 8.93
C MET A 85 12.88 5.38 10.31
N LYS A 86 12.33 5.95 11.37
CA LYS A 86 12.77 5.63 12.74
C LYS A 86 12.44 4.18 13.08
N MET A 87 11.26 3.68 12.70
CA MET A 87 10.94 2.26 12.89
C MET A 87 11.88 1.32 12.14
N SER A 88 12.27 1.65 10.90
CA SER A 88 13.18 0.80 10.13
C SER A 88 14.57 0.74 10.77
N GLN A 89 15.06 1.85 11.33
CA GLN A 89 16.31 1.89 12.10
C GLN A 89 16.25 0.98 13.33
N ILE A 90 15.15 1.04 14.10
CA ILE A 90 14.93 0.19 15.28
C ILE A 90 14.88 -1.29 14.88
N ALA A 91 14.18 -1.59 13.80
CA ALA A 91 14.06 -2.94 13.29
C ALA A 91 15.33 -3.47 12.61
N ARG A 92 16.28 -2.58 12.31
CA ARG A 92 17.52 -2.83 11.53
C ARG A 92 17.22 -3.34 10.12
N CYS A 93 16.26 -2.71 9.45
CA CYS A 93 15.96 -2.95 8.04
C CYS A 93 15.89 -1.62 7.27
N SER A 94 15.81 -1.68 5.95
CA SER A 94 15.66 -0.46 5.14
C SER A 94 14.25 0.12 5.27
N PRO A 95 14.06 1.44 5.06
CA PRO A 95 12.74 2.07 5.06
C PRO A 95 11.77 1.46 4.04
N ALA A 96 12.28 1.07 2.87
CA ALA A 96 11.50 0.41 1.83
C ALA A 96 11.01 -0.97 2.30
N GLU A 97 11.86 -1.74 2.97
CA GLU A 97 11.48 -3.03 3.52
C GLU A 97 10.47 -2.92 4.65
N TYR A 98 10.69 -2.00 5.60
CA TYR A 98 9.73 -1.71 6.65
C TYR A 98 8.39 -1.31 6.06
N SER A 99 8.39 -0.45 5.05
CA SER A 99 7.19 -0.05 4.33
C SER A 99 6.51 -1.20 3.59
N ALA A 100 7.27 -2.16 3.07
CA ALA A 100 6.68 -3.34 2.45
C ALA A 100 6.05 -4.28 3.49
N TYR A 101 6.62 -4.41 4.69
CA TYR A 101 6.03 -5.16 5.80
C TYR A 101 4.74 -4.50 6.30
N GLU A 102 4.76 -3.20 6.58
CA GLU A 102 3.62 -2.47 7.16
C GLU A 102 2.41 -2.42 6.21
N HIS A 103 2.66 -2.34 4.90
CA HIS A 103 1.62 -2.37 3.86
C HIS A 103 1.35 -3.78 3.32
N GLU A 104 1.85 -4.82 3.99
CA GLU A 104 1.61 -6.23 3.64
C GLU A 104 1.89 -6.58 2.17
N ARG A 105 2.88 -5.90 1.59
CA ARG A 105 3.43 -6.21 0.27
C ARG A 105 4.44 -7.35 0.33
N LYS A 106 4.93 -7.69 1.53
CA LYS A 106 5.71 -8.89 1.84
C LYS A 106 5.35 -9.45 3.23
N PRO A 107 5.51 -10.76 3.47
CA PRO A 107 5.36 -11.34 4.81
C PRO A 107 6.25 -10.65 5.82
N PHE A 108 5.74 -10.38 7.02
CA PHE A 108 6.50 -9.73 8.07
C PHE A 108 7.62 -10.66 8.54
N ASP A 109 8.85 -10.17 8.61
CA ASP A 109 9.93 -10.94 9.21
C ASP A 109 9.73 -11.03 10.73
N PRO A 110 9.76 -12.22 11.35
CA PRO A 110 9.48 -12.39 12.78
C PRO A 110 10.41 -11.59 13.71
N GLU A 111 11.70 -11.49 13.38
CA GLU A 111 12.67 -10.76 14.19
C GLU A 111 12.47 -9.24 14.07
N VAL A 112 12.19 -8.76 12.85
CA VAL A 112 11.79 -7.36 12.61
C VAL A 112 10.51 -7.05 13.39
N TYR A 113 9.48 -7.89 13.29
CA TYR A 113 8.20 -7.71 13.99
C TYR A 113 8.40 -7.64 15.51
N LYS A 114 9.20 -8.57 16.07
CA LYS A 114 9.49 -8.63 17.51
C LYS A 114 10.15 -7.34 18.01
N LYS A 115 11.16 -6.82 17.29
CA LYS A 115 11.81 -5.55 17.63
C LYS A 115 10.83 -4.37 17.59
N CYS A 116 10.03 -4.28 16.54
CA CYS A 116 9.02 -3.23 16.39
C CYS A 116 8.01 -3.27 17.54
N LYS A 117 7.45 -4.45 17.82
CA LYS A 117 6.47 -4.65 18.89
C LYS A 117 7.04 -4.29 20.26
N ALA A 118 8.25 -4.77 20.57
CA ALA A 118 8.90 -4.48 21.85
C ALA A 118 9.13 -2.99 22.06
N TYR A 119 9.63 -2.28 21.03
CA TYR A 119 9.84 -0.84 21.12
C TYR A 119 8.54 -0.07 21.33
N LEU A 120 7.51 -0.39 20.55
CA LEU A 120 6.21 0.28 20.64
C LEU A 120 5.49 0.00 21.96
N SER A 121 5.57 -1.22 22.48
CA SER A 121 5.04 -1.56 23.81
C SER A 121 5.72 -0.77 24.92
N ASN A 122 7.04 -0.65 24.89
CA ASN A 122 7.79 0.11 25.89
C ASN A 122 7.42 1.60 25.90
N ILE A 123 7.08 2.19 24.76
CA ILE A 123 6.64 3.59 24.68
C ILE A 123 5.26 3.75 25.32
N LEU A 124 4.34 2.81 25.06
CA LEU A 124 3.01 2.84 25.67
C LEU A 124 3.07 2.74 27.20
N GLU A 125 3.96 1.89 27.72
CA GLU A 125 4.12 1.69 29.16
C GLU A 125 4.74 2.91 29.87
N ARG A 126 5.52 3.72 29.15
CA ARG A 126 6.19 4.91 29.72
C ARG A 126 5.36 6.19 29.66
N GLY A 127 4.25 6.20 28.92
CA GLY A 127 3.42 7.39 28.75
C GLY A 127 4.06 8.51 27.91
N ASP A 128 5.19 8.23 27.25
CA ASP A 128 5.96 9.19 26.43
C ASP A 128 5.33 9.40 25.03
N GLY A 129 3.99 9.46 24.97
CA GLY A 129 3.22 9.79 23.77
C GLY A 129 3.15 11.30 23.55
N GLY A 130 4.30 11.94 23.37
CA GLY A 130 4.41 13.37 23.01
C GLY A 130 4.10 13.64 21.55
#